data_AF-A0A9E4H0R8-F1
#
_entry.id   AF-A0A9E4H0R8-F1
#
_cell.length_a   1.000
_cell.length_b   1.000
_cell.length_c   1.000
_cell.angle_alpha   90.00
_cell.angle_beta   90.00
_cell.angle_gamma   90.00
#
_symmetry.space_group_name_H-M   'P 1'
#
loop_
_entity.id
_entity.type
_entity.pdbx_description
1 polymer ?
#
loop_
_entity_poly.entity_id
_entity_poly.type
_entity_poly.pdbx_seq_one_letter_code
_entity_poly.pdbx_strand_id
1 'polypeptide(L)'
;MTPIDERRQRATPKVRDAIRLVERDGWRLVRVRGSHRQYRHPNKPGTVTIAGKSMGERREAGRGEGVRNGMRYTIVIERSPTNYAAYVPDLPGCVATGATREDAVREIGEAIRLHIASLREHGEAVPEPHCTATVVDVAAAAG
;
A
#
# COMPACT_ATOMS: atom_id res chain seq x y z
N MET A 1 21.56 -20.80 -20.52
CA MET A 1 20.58 -19.70 -20.42
C MET A 1 19.31 -20.27 -19.80
N THR A 2 19.26 -20.34 -18.46
CA THR A 2 18.09 -20.90 -17.76
C THR A 2 16.90 -19.94 -17.94
N PRO A 3 15.68 -20.45 -18.22
CA PRO A 3 14.50 -19.61 -18.24
C PRO A 3 14.42 -18.87 -16.90
N ILE A 4 14.31 -17.55 -16.94
CA ILE A 4 14.06 -16.75 -15.75
C ILE A 4 12.64 -17.12 -15.32
N ASP A 5 12.58 -18.07 -14.39
CA ASP A 5 11.42 -18.67 -13.75
C ASP A 5 10.14 -17.84 -13.88
N GLU A 6 9.23 -18.24 -14.78
CA GLU A 6 7.90 -17.65 -14.98
C GLU A 6 7.10 -17.58 -13.67
N ARG A 7 7.49 -18.36 -12.64
CA ARG A 7 6.95 -18.28 -11.27
C ARG A 7 7.20 -16.93 -10.59
N ARG A 8 8.15 -16.10 -11.07
CA ARG A 8 8.36 -14.73 -10.57
C ARG A 8 7.35 -13.71 -11.11
N GLN A 9 6.57 -14.03 -12.14
CA GLN A 9 5.64 -13.07 -12.77
C GLN A 9 4.22 -13.06 -12.18
N ARG A 10 3.91 -13.82 -11.12
CA ARG A 10 2.56 -13.85 -10.51
C ARG A 10 2.57 -13.99 -8.99
N ALA A 11 3.40 -13.24 -8.29
CA ALA A 11 3.27 -13.13 -6.84
C ALA A 11 3.24 -11.65 -6.46
N THR A 12 2.04 -11.08 -6.38
CA THR A 12 1.84 -9.79 -5.70
C THR A 12 2.46 -9.92 -4.30
N PRO A 13 3.33 -8.98 -3.89
CA PRO A 13 4.07 -9.11 -2.65
C PRO A 13 3.10 -9.20 -1.47
N LYS A 14 3.27 -10.23 -0.64
CA LYS A 14 2.57 -10.29 0.64
C LYS A 14 3.15 -9.20 1.55
N VAL A 15 2.43 -8.82 2.60
CA VAL A 15 2.92 -7.88 3.63
C VAL A 15 4.34 -8.23 4.08
N ARG A 16 4.60 -9.52 4.32
CA ARG A 16 5.93 -10.03 4.70
C ARG A 16 7.03 -9.70 3.69
N ASP A 17 6.71 -9.69 2.40
CA ASP A 17 7.68 -9.46 1.33
C ASP A 17 7.99 -7.96 1.26
N ALA A 18 6.96 -7.10 1.38
CA ALA A 18 7.14 -5.66 1.50
C ALA A 18 7.98 -5.29 2.75
N ILE A 19 7.68 -5.89 3.91
CA ILE A 19 8.45 -5.67 5.14
C ILE A 19 9.93 -6.03 4.91
N ARG A 20 10.20 -7.23 4.37
CA ARG A 20 11.58 -7.68 4.10
C ARG A 20 12.33 -6.74 3.16
N LEU A 21 11.67 -6.22 2.13
CA LEU A 21 12.29 -5.29 1.17
C LEU A 21 12.69 -3.99 1.85
N VAL A 22 11.80 -3.45 2.69
CA VAL A 22 11.99 -2.18 3.39
C VAL A 22 13.07 -2.31 4.47
N GLU A 23 13.05 -3.37 5.27
CA GLU A 23 14.08 -3.64 6.28
C GLU A 23 15.46 -3.87 5.64
N ARG A 24 15.53 -4.61 4.52
CA ARG A 24 16.79 -4.82 3.78
C ARG A 24 17.36 -3.53 3.20
N ASP A 25 16.49 -2.57 2.84
CA ASP A 25 16.89 -1.24 2.38
C ASP A 25 17.28 -0.29 3.53
N GLY A 26 17.32 -0.79 4.78
CA GLY A 26 17.81 -0.05 5.95
C GLY A 26 16.73 0.75 6.69
N TRP A 27 15.47 0.63 6.28
CA TRP A 27 14.36 1.23 7.01
C TRP A 27 14.11 0.49 8.32
N ARG A 28 13.84 1.24 9.38
CA ARG A 28 13.66 0.73 10.75
C ARG A 28 12.24 0.97 11.20
N LEU A 29 11.63 -0.04 11.82
CA LEU A 29 10.30 0.08 12.41
C LEU A 29 10.33 1.11 13.55
N VAL A 30 9.48 2.14 13.45
CA VAL A 30 9.37 3.19 14.48
C VAL A 30 8.03 3.19 15.20
N ARG A 31 6.99 2.63 14.57
CA ARG A 31 5.65 2.58 15.17
C ARG A 31 4.82 1.43 14.65
N VAL A 32 4.02 0.83 15.52
CA VAL A 32 2.96 -0.12 15.17
C VAL A 32 1.62 0.39 15.71
N ARG A 33 0.57 0.38 14.87
CA ARG A 33 -0.83 0.62 15.28
C ARG A 33 -1.73 -0.43 14.62
N GLY A 34 -2.19 -1.41 15.39
CA GLY A 34 -2.95 -2.54 14.84
C GLY A 34 -2.12 -3.30 13.80
N SER A 35 -2.67 -3.46 12.59
CA SER A 35 -2.00 -4.08 11.43
C SER A 35 -0.97 -3.19 10.74
N HIS A 36 -0.88 -1.91 11.10
CA HIS A 36 -0.05 -0.91 10.43
C HIS A 36 1.33 -0.81 11.06
N ARG A 37 2.36 -0.87 10.23
CA ARG A 37 3.77 -0.75 10.60
C ARG A 37 4.36 0.46 9.88
N GLN A 38 4.90 1.40 10.64
CA GLN A 38 5.56 2.59 10.10
C GLN A 38 7.07 2.48 10.27
N TYR A 39 7.79 2.77 9.20
CA TYR A 39 9.24 2.65 9.12
C TYR A 39 9.86 3.99 8.74
N ARG A 40 11.08 4.22 9.24
CA ARG A 40 11.92 5.38 8.94
C ARG A 40 13.32 4.95 8.56
N HIS A 41 13.95 5.68 7.66
CA HIS A 41 15.33 5.45 7.28
C HIS A 41 16.22 6.54 7.90
N PRO A 42 17.42 6.22 8.41
CA PRO A 42 18.31 7.21 9.01
C PRO A 42 18.76 8.31 8.02
N ASN A 43 18.89 7.95 6.74
CA ASN A 43 19.47 8.83 5.70
C ASN A 43 18.53 9.12 4.52
N LYS A 44 17.28 8.64 4.53
CA LYS A 44 16.31 8.87 3.44
C LYS A 44 15.09 9.56 4.05
N PRO A 45 14.60 10.65 3.42
CA PRO A 45 13.38 11.30 3.88
C PRO A 45 12.17 10.40 3.63
N GLY A 46 11.03 10.78 4.19
CA GLY A 46 9.77 10.07 4.04
C GLY A 46 9.55 9.01 5.11
N THR A 47 8.34 8.48 5.11
CA THR A 47 7.91 7.40 5.99
C THR A 47 7.38 6.27 5.12
N VAL A 48 7.55 5.03 5.56
CA VAL A 48 6.94 3.88 4.87
C VAL A 48 5.88 3.30 5.80
N THR A 49 4.65 3.21 5.34
CA THR A 49 3.54 2.61 6.08
C THR A 49 3.11 1.34 5.36
N ILE A 50 3.31 0.18 6.00
CA ILE A 50 2.89 -1.12 5.49
C ILE A 50 1.76 -1.65 6.36
N ALA A 51 0.60 -1.88 5.76
CA ALA A 51 -0.58 -2.43 6.41
C ALA A 51 -0.97 -3.81 5.85
N GLY A 52 -1.62 -4.60 6.69
CA GLY A 52 -2.22 -5.86 6.28
C GLY A 52 -2.13 -6.93 7.37
N LYS A 53 -3.17 -7.76 7.43
CA LYS A 53 -3.34 -8.82 8.41
C LYS A 53 -2.79 -10.14 7.91
N SER A 54 -2.42 -11.03 8.82
CA SER A 54 -2.29 -12.45 8.49
C SER A 54 -3.68 -13.03 8.20
N MET A 55 -3.75 -13.97 7.25
CA MET A 55 -4.97 -14.69 6.88
C MET A 55 -5.63 -15.28 8.15
N GLY A 56 -6.84 -14.84 8.52
CA GLY A 56 -7.57 -15.34 9.69
C GLY A 56 -8.28 -14.27 10.53
N GLU A 57 -7.84 -13.02 10.47
CA GLU A 57 -8.41 -11.92 11.28
C GLU A 57 -9.57 -11.21 10.56
N ARG A 58 -10.71 -11.89 10.46
CA ARG A 58 -11.95 -11.35 9.89
C ARG A 58 -12.57 -10.36 10.89
N ARG A 59 -12.77 -9.09 10.50
CA ARG A 59 -13.61 -8.13 11.23
C ARG A 59 -14.79 -7.77 10.34
N GLU A 60 -15.96 -7.57 10.94
CA GLU A 60 -17.15 -7.12 10.23
C GLU A 60 -16.91 -5.77 9.56
N ALA A 61 -17.44 -5.61 8.34
CA ALA A 61 -17.35 -4.38 7.59
C ALA A 61 -18.21 -3.30 8.27
N GLY A 62 -17.57 -2.40 9.02
CA GLY A 62 -18.21 -1.15 9.42
C GLY A 62 -18.61 -0.34 8.19
N ARG A 63 -19.81 0.24 8.19
CA ARG A 63 -20.27 1.13 7.11
C ARG A 63 -19.34 2.34 7.07
N GLY A 64 -18.67 2.57 5.94
CA GLY A 64 -17.77 3.70 5.76
C GLY A 64 -18.54 5.02 5.87
N GLU A 65 -18.19 5.84 6.86
CA GLU A 65 -18.69 7.21 6.97
C GLU A 65 -18.12 8.04 5.80
N GLY A 66 -19.01 8.70 5.06
CA GLY A 66 -18.64 9.56 3.95
C GLY A 66 -17.79 10.73 4.42
N VAL A 67 -16.55 10.81 3.94
CA VAL A 67 -15.65 11.93 4.21
C VAL A 67 -16.21 13.19 3.54
N ARG A 68 -16.81 14.10 4.32
CA ARG A 68 -17.16 15.44 3.84
C ARG A 68 -15.97 16.37 4.13
N ASN A 69 -15.37 16.89 3.06
CA ASN A 69 -14.27 17.86 3.05
C ASN A 69 -12.88 17.29 3.49
N GLY A 70 -12.32 16.38 2.69
CA GLY A 70 -10.97 15.86 2.88
C GLY A 70 -10.21 15.67 1.56
N MET A 71 -8.88 15.67 1.61
CA MET A 71 -8.02 15.35 0.47
C MET A 71 -8.34 13.95 -0.07
N ARG A 72 -8.49 13.82 -1.39
CA ARG A 72 -8.78 12.55 -2.07
C ARG A 72 -7.52 12.06 -2.77
N TYR A 73 -7.09 10.85 -2.41
CA TYR A 73 -5.97 10.18 -3.06
C TYR A 73 -6.47 9.09 -4.01
N THR A 74 -5.87 9.01 -5.19
CA THR A 74 -6.04 7.87 -6.10
C THR A 74 -5.24 6.69 -5.55
N ILE A 75 -5.83 5.49 -5.56
CA ILE A 75 -5.15 4.25 -5.17
C ILE A 75 -5.14 3.27 -6.34
N VAL A 76 -4.07 2.49 -6.44
CA VAL A 76 -3.99 1.34 -7.34
C VAL A 76 -4.23 0.09 -6.51
N ILE A 77 -5.06 -0.82 -7.02
CA ILE A 77 -5.37 -2.10 -6.39
C ILE A 77 -5.01 -3.22 -7.35
N GLU A 78 -4.19 -4.15 -6.89
CA GLU A 78 -3.77 -5.33 -7.62
C GLU A 78 -4.35 -6.58 -6.98
N ARG A 79 -4.98 -7.43 -7.79
CA ARG A 79 -5.47 -8.74 -7.36
C ARG A 79 -4.36 -9.78 -7.53
N SER A 80 -4.06 -10.50 -6.46
CA SER A 80 -3.21 -11.70 -6.47
C SER A 80 -4.06 -12.97 -6.43
N PRO A 81 -3.45 -14.17 -6.57
CA PRO A 81 -4.15 -15.43 -6.36
C PRO A 81 -4.78 -15.57 -4.97
N THR A 82 -4.24 -14.89 -3.94
CA THR A 82 -4.62 -15.12 -2.53
C THR A 82 -5.06 -13.88 -1.75
N ASN A 83 -4.84 -12.68 -2.27
CA ASN A 83 -5.17 -11.42 -1.60
C ASN A 83 -5.27 -10.26 -2.61
N TYR A 84 -5.58 -9.07 -2.11
CA TYR A 84 -5.45 -7.80 -2.82
C TYR A 84 -4.33 -6.99 -2.18
N ALA A 85 -3.52 -6.33 -3.00
CA ALA A 85 -2.58 -5.31 -2.57
C ALA A 85 -3.04 -3.94 -3.06
N ALA A 86 -2.80 -2.90 -2.28
CA ALA A 86 -3.10 -1.53 -2.65
C ALA A 86 -1.90 -0.64 -2.34
N TYR A 87 -1.69 0.37 -3.18
CA TYR A 87 -0.71 1.42 -2.95
C TYR A 87 -1.23 2.77 -3.45
N VAL A 88 -0.59 3.84 -2.98
CA VAL A 88 -0.97 5.22 -3.29
C VAL A 88 0.15 5.86 -4.13
N PRO A 89 -0.06 6.14 -5.42
CA PRO A 89 0.97 6.75 -6.26
C PRO A 89 1.50 8.08 -5.71
N ASP A 90 0.61 8.92 -5.19
CA ASP A 90 0.94 10.24 -4.61
C ASP A 90 1.61 10.16 -3.23
N LEU A 91 1.56 9.00 -2.54
CA LEU A 91 2.20 8.78 -1.24
C LEU A 91 3.13 7.57 -1.30
N PRO A 92 4.32 7.71 -1.93
CA PRO A 92 5.29 6.63 -2.02
C PRO A 92 5.62 6.04 -0.63
N GLY A 93 5.64 4.71 -0.56
CA GLY A 93 5.84 3.99 0.71
C GLY A 93 4.56 3.74 1.51
N CYS A 94 3.38 4.19 1.06
CA CYS A 94 2.09 3.83 1.65
C CYS A 94 1.49 2.62 0.92
N VAL A 95 1.51 1.45 1.56
CA VAL A 95 1.05 0.19 0.98
C VAL A 95 0.19 -0.60 1.97
N ALA A 96 -0.78 -1.35 1.45
CA ALA A 96 -1.66 -2.19 2.25
C ALA A 96 -2.01 -3.49 1.52
N THR A 97 -2.40 -4.52 2.27
CA THR A 97 -3.03 -5.71 1.68
C THR A 97 -4.30 -6.11 2.43
N GLY A 98 -5.26 -6.68 1.72
CA GLY A 98 -6.53 -7.19 2.26
C GLY A 98 -6.94 -8.53 1.64
N ALA A 99 -7.80 -9.30 2.33
CA ALA A 99 -8.32 -10.55 1.78
C ALA A 99 -9.32 -10.30 0.64
N THR A 100 -10.09 -9.21 0.73
CA THR A 100 -10.97 -8.70 -0.32
C THR A 100 -10.49 -7.34 -0.84
N ARG A 101 -11.08 -6.89 -1.94
CA ARG A 101 -10.83 -5.54 -2.47
C ARG A 101 -11.22 -4.48 -1.42
N GLU A 102 -12.36 -4.68 -0.76
CA GLU A 102 -12.90 -3.80 0.27
C GLU A 102 -11.98 -3.74 1.49
N ASP A 103 -11.40 -4.87 1.90
CA ASP A 103 -10.39 -4.90 2.95
C ASP A 103 -9.15 -4.08 2.56
N ALA A 104 -8.66 -4.24 1.33
CA ALA A 104 -7.49 -3.49 0.87
C ALA A 104 -7.78 -1.98 0.84
N VAL A 105 -8.97 -1.56 0.39
CA VAL A 105 -9.43 -0.16 0.41
C VAL A 105 -9.48 0.40 1.84
N ARG A 106 -10.02 -0.38 2.78
CA ARG A 106 -10.10 0.04 4.19
C ARG A 106 -8.72 0.19 4.80
N GLU A 107 -7.86 -0.83 4.67
CA GLU A 107 -6.50 -0.81 5.23
C GLU A 107 -5.67 0.31 4.61
N ILE A 108 -5.73 0.54 3.30
CA ILE A 108 -4.97 1.64 2.68
C ILE A 108 -5.49 3.01 3.13
N GLY A 109 -6.80 3.15 3.36
CA GLY A 109 -7.38 4.40 3.89
C GLY A 109 -6.87 4.72 5.30
N GLU A 110 -6.73 3.72 6.17
CA GLU A 110 -6.10 3.88 7.48
C GLU A 110 -4.60 4.17 7.36
N ALA A 111 -3.89 3.46 6.48
CA ALA A 111 -2.47 3.65 6.21
C ALA A 111 -2.17 5.08 5.73
N ILE A 112 -2.98 5.65 4.84
CA ILE A 112 -2.86 7.04 4.36
C ILE A 112 -2.92 8.03 5.52
N ARG A 113 -3.91 7.88 6.42
CA ARG A 113 -4.07 8.79 7.57
C ARG A 113 -2.84 8.74 8.49
N LEU A 114 -2.35 7.53 8.78
CA LEU A 114 -1.17 7.34 9.62
C LEU A 114 0.11 7.85 8.94
N HIS A 115 0.24 7.62 7.64
CA HIS A 115 1.36 8.09 6.83
C HIS A 115 1.45 9.62 6.83
N ILE A 116 0.34 10.31 6.54
CA ILE A 116 0.27 11.78 6.56
C ILE A 116 0.55 12.34 7.96
N ALA A 117 0.01 11.71 9.00
CA ALA A 117 0.31 12.11 10.37
C ALA A 117 1.81 12.00 10.67
N SER A 118 2.45 10.88 10.28
CA SER A 118 3.89 10.69 10.46
C SER A 118 4.72 11.71 9.68
N LEU A 119 4.36 12.07 8.44
CA LEU A 119 5.06 13.12 7.70
C LEU A 119 4.98 14.47 8.44
N ARG A 120 3.78 14.87 8.89
CA ARG A 120 3.56 16.12 9.61
C ARG A 120 4.31 16.18 10.94
N GLU A 121 4.30 15.09 11.70
CA GLU A 121 5.02 14.97 12.98
C GLU A 121 6.53 15.20 12.82
N HIS A 122 7.09 14.90 11.65
CA HIS A 122 8.53 15.06 11.36
C HIS A 122 8.83 16.33 10.55
N GLY A 123 7.86 17.24 10.41
CA GLY A 123 8.03 18.49 9.67
C GLY A 123 8.20 18.30 8.15
N GLU A 124 7.78 17.15 7.61
CA GLU A 124 7.87 16.86 6.19
C GLU A 124 6.62 17.33 5.44
N ALA A 125 6.83 17.77 4.19
CA ALA A 125 5.74 18.16 3.32
C ALA A 125 4.85 16.96 3.02
N VAL A 126 3.54 17.16 3.11
CA VAL A 126 2.55 16.19 2.66
C VAL A 126 2.35 16.40 1.17
N PRO A 127 2.64 15.42 0.30
CA PRO A 127 2.40 15.55 -1.13
C PRO A 127 0.93 15.86 -1.43
N GLU A 128 0.68 16.82 -2.32
CA GLU A 128 -0.68 17.10 -2.76
C GLU A 128 -1.19 15.97 -3.69
N PRO A 129 -2.46 15.53 -3.55
CA PRO A 129 -3.01 14.54 -4.46
C PRO A 129 -3.11 15.09 -5.88
N HIS A 130 -2.47 14.44 -6.84
CA HIS A 130 -2.46 14.85 -8.24
C HIS A 130 -2.63 13.70 -9.23
N CYS A 131 -2.52 12.44 -8.79
CA CYS A 131 -2.72 11.30 -9.67
C CYS A 131 -4.17 11.17 -10.14
N THR A 132 -4.34 11.03 -11.45
CA THR A 132 -5.57 10.57 -12.09
C THR A 132 -5.34 9.18 -12.70
N ALA A 133 -6.42 8.41 -12.84
CA ALA A 133 -6.37 7.08 -13.46
C ALA A 133 -7.41 6.99 -14.57
N THR A 134 -7.05 6.34 -15.67
CA THR A 134 -7.95 6.02 -16.78
C THR A 134 -7.67 4.62 -17.30
N VAL A 135 -8.63 4.04 -18.01
CA VAL A 135 -8.48 2.76 -18.73
C VAL A 135 -8.28 3.08 -20.20
N VAL A 136 -7.35 2.38 -20.85
CA VAL A 136 -7.12 2.48 -22.29
C VAL A 136 -7.37 1.12 -22.93
N ASP A 137 -8.09 1.11 -24.06
CA ASP A 137 -8.29 -0.10 -24.85
C ASP A 137 -7.10 -0.32 -25.79
N VAL A 138 -6.61 -1.57 -25.84
CA VAL A 138 -5.52 -1.97 -26.72
C VAL A 138 -5.93 -3.19 -27.53
N ALA A 139 -5.66 -3.16 -28.83
CA ALA A 139 -5.83 -4.35 -29.67
C ALA A 139 -4.75 -5.38 -29.32
N ALA A 140 -5.14 -6.64 -29.12
CA ALA A 140 -4.17 -7.72 -29.07
C ALA A 140 -3.55 -7.87 -30.47
N ALA A 141 -2.23 -7.82 -30.58
CA ALA A 141 -1.56 -8.12 -31.84
C ALA A 141 -1.94 -9.55 -32.25
N ALA A 142 -2.54 -9.70 -33.43
CA ALA A 142 -2.75 -11.01 -34.03
C ALA A 142 -1.36 -11.61 -34.33
N GLY A 143 -1.12 -12.80 -33.78
CA GLY A 143 0.11 -13.57 -34.03
C GLY A 143 0.17 -14.16 -35.43
#